data_AF-A0A969YJK4-F1
#
_entry.id   AF-A0A969YJK4-F1
#
_cell.length_a   1.000
_cell.length_b   1.000
_cell.length_c   1.000
_cell.angle_alpha   90.00
_cell.angle_beta   90.00
_cell.angle_gamma   90.00
#
_symmetry.space_group_name_H-M   'P 1'
#
loop_
_entity.id
_entity.type
_entity.pdbx_description
1 polymer ?
#
loop_
_entity_poly.entity_id
_entity_poly.type
_entity_poly.pdbx_seq_one_letter_code
_entity_poly.pdbx_strand_id
1 'polypeptide(L)'
;MTCYVWCKNEECRVPTFRCLLCRENCYSARKAEGGFDEAFRMLLDSGKYKERFVMKRKENSVSKDQLTLWQKETDVQAPAREEDVEDPLQSVFFLEDGKLKPLSKEQYTRTILYQLAESFAVECRLVRPEDPGNLVFEGKKPSRKTVPIVISRSGEPVLLESWESLETDPQLLSNAAEVIGVTPVKQVFVLRRKNG
;
A
#
# COMPACT_ATOMS: atom_id res chain seq x y z
N MET A 1 -10.54 28.55 14.29
CA MET A 1 -11.18 29.41 13.26
C MET A 1 -11.79 28.50 12.21
N THR A 2 -13.06 28.68 11.86
CA THR A 2 -13.73 27.86 10.83
C THR A 2 -13.44 28.45 9.45
N CYS A 3 -12.59 27.78 8.69
CA CYS A 3 -12.33 28.14 7.29
C CYS A 3 -13.49 27.62 6.40
N TYR A 4 -13.94 28.39 5.41
CA TYR A 4 -14.99 28.01 4.47
C TYR A 4 -14.45 27.94 3.04
N VAL A 5 -14.99 27.02 2.23
CA VAL A 5 -14.53 26.69 0.88
C VAL A 5 -15.72 26.60 -0.06
N TRP A 6 -15.53 26.98 -1.33
CA TRP A 6 -16.58 26.86 -2.33
C TRP A 6 -16.72 25.40 -2.79
N CYS A 7 -17.86 24.76 -2.53
CA CYS A 7 -18.16 23.42 -2.99
C CYS A 7 -18.76 23.48 -4.40
N LYS A 8 -18.18 22.74 -5.36
CA LYS A 8 -18.73 22.66 -6.72
C LYS A 8 -20.00 21.82 -6.80
N ASN A 9 -20.16 20.83 -5.91
CA ASN A 9 -21.32 19.95 -5.91
C ASN A 9 -22.55 20.62 -5.27
N GLU A 10 -22.35 21.40 -4.19
CA GLU A 10 -23.43 22.11 -3.50
C GLU A 10 -23.61 23.57 -3.96
N GLU A 11 -22.81 24.04 -4.92
CA GLU A 11 -22.77 25.42 -5.41
C GLU A 11 -22.81 26.50 -4.31
N CYS A 12 -22.16 26.24 -3.17
CA CYS A 12 -22.17 27.13 -2.01
C CYS A 12 -20.87 27.07 -1.19
N ARG A 13 -20.69 28.03 -0.25
CA ARG A 13 -19.59 27.99 0.72
C ARG A 13 -19.90 27.02 1.85
N VAL A 14 -19.18 25.91 1.89
CA VAL A 14 -19.26 24.93 2.97
C VAL A 14 -18.06 25.06 3.90
N PRO A 15 -18.14 24.65 5.17
CA PRO A 15 -16.96 24.54 6.02
C PRO A 15 -15.90 23.63 5.39
N THR A 16 -14.62 23.99 5.53
CA THR A 16 -13.48 23.25 4.92
C THR A 16 -13.51 21.76 5.26
N PHE A 17 -13.91 21.42 6.49
CA PHE A 17 -14.02 20.03 6.93
C PHE A 17 -15.07 19.22 6.16
N ARG A 18 -16.15 19.85 5.64
CA ARG A 18 -17.16 19.15 4.83
C ARG A 18 -16.58 18.69 3.49
N CYS A 19 -15.65 19.47 2.94
CA CYS A 19 -14.92 19.09 1.74
C CYS A 19 -13.97 17.90 1.98
N LEU A 20 -13.41 17.75 3.19
CA LEU A 20 -12.60 16.58 3.57
C LEU A 20 -13.42 15.28 3.52
N LEU A 21 -14.74 15.37 3.76
CA LEU A 21 -15.64 14.23 3.78
C LEU A 21 -16.19 13.87 2.39
N CYS A 22 -16.38 14.85 1.49
CA CYS A 22 -17.09 14.60 0.21
C CYS A 22 -16.21 14.15 -0.96
N ARG A 23 -14.87 14.28 -0.89
CA ARG A 23 -13.86 13.76 -1.84
C ARG A 23 -13.96 14.18 -3.32
N GLU A 24 -15.05 14.77 -3.77
CA GLU A 24 -15.15 15.34 -5.12
C GLU A 24 -14.27 16.59 -5.25
N ASN A 25 -13.86 16.94 -6.47
CA ASN A 25 -12.91 17.98 -6.90
C ASN A 25 -13.27 19.44 -6.48
N CYS A 26 -13.79 19.60 -5.28
CA CYS A 26 -14.12 20.86 -4.63
C CYS A 26 -12.87 21.61 -4.15
N TYR A 27 -11.66 21.01 -4.24
CA TYR A 27 -10.44 21.64 -3.76
C TYR A 27 -9.25 21.56 -4.73
N SER A 28 -8.91 22.70 -5.33
CA SER A 28 -7.58 22.94 -5.95
C SER A 28 -6.49 23.24 -4.92
N ALA A 29 -6.84 23.29 -3.62
CA ALA A 29 -5.96 23.67 -2.52
C ALA A 29 -5.43 22.48 -1.71
N ARG A 30 -5.26 21.32 -2.37
CA ARG A 30 -4.31 20.26 -1.93
C ARG A 30 -2.86 20.75 -1.82
N LYS A 31 -2.58 22.02 -2.14
CA LYS A 31 -1.26 22.66 -2.13
C LYS A 31 -0.89 23.37 -0.83
N ALA A 32 -1.78 23.47 0.15
CA ALA A 32 -1.44 24.04 1.46
C ALA A 32 -1.01 22.91 2.41
N GLU A 33 0.26 22.54 2.35
CA GLU A 33 0.90 21.60 3.27
C GLU A 33 0.71 22.09 4.73
N GLY A 34 0.11 21.26 5.59
CA GLY A 34 -0.02 21.49 7.04
C GLY A 34 -1.44 21.72 7.57
N GLY A 35 -2.37 22.30 6.79
CA GLY A 35 -3.73 22.59 7.28
C GLY A 35 -4.66 21.36 7.35
N PHE A 36 -4.36 20.33 6.57
CA PHE A 36 -5.17 19.11 6.48
C PHE A 36 -5.06 18.29 7.76
N ASP A 37 -3.84 18.04 8.24
CA ASP A 37 -3.60 17.15 9.38
C ASP A 37 -4.17 17.73 10.69
N GLU A 38 -4.08 19.04 10.88
CA GLU A 38 -4.64 19.70 12.07
C GLU A 38 -6.18 19.66 12.07
N ALA A 39 -6.81 20.00 10.95
CA ALA A 39 -8.27 19.93 10.82
C ALA A 39 -8.79 18.48 10.93
N PHE A 40 -8.02 17.52 10.43
CA PHE A 40 -8.33 16.10 10.52
C PHE A 40 -8.25 15.59 11.96
N ARG A 41 -7.17 15.93 12.69
CA ARG A 41 -7.04 15.60 14.12
C ARG A 41 -8.17 16.20 14.95
N MET A 42 -8.54 17.45 14.69
CA MET A 42 -9.69 18.08 15.36
C MET A 42 -11.01 17.33 15.16
N LEU A 43 -11.23 16.72 13.98
CA LEU A 43 -12.44 15.92 13.73
C LEU A 43 -12.44 14.61 14.52
N LEU A 44 -11.28 13.97 14.66
CA LEU A 44 -11.13 12.77 15.48
C LEU A 44 -11.32 13.10 16.97
N ASP A 45 -10.68 14.16 17.45
CA ASP A 45 -10.79 14.63 18.83
C ASP A 45 -12.23 15.03 19.20
N SER A 46 -13.05 15.41 18.21
CA SER A 46 -14.46 15.74 18.43
C SER A 46 -15.32 14.53 18.83
N GLY A 47 -14.82 13.30 18.64
CA GLY A 47 -15.54 12.05 18.89
C GLY A 47 -16.70 11.78 17.92
N LYS A 48 -16.99 12.69 16.99
CA LYS A 48 -18.08 12.57 16.00
C LYS A 48 -17.68 11.80 14.76
N TYR A 49 -16.41 11.42 14.63
CA TYR A 49 -15.86 10.70 13.50
C TYR A 49 -14.82 9.69 13.98
N LYS A 50 -14.71 8.57 13.27
CA LYS A 50 -13.65 7.56 13.44
C LYS A 50 -12.89 7.39 12.14
N GLU A 51 -11.62 7.03 12.24
CA GLU A 51 -10.83 6.61 11.09
C GLU A 51 -11.26 5.22 10.62
N ARG A 52 -11.21 5.04 9.30
CA ARG A 52 -11.47 3.77 8.64
C ARG A 52 -10.55 3.61 7.45
N PHE A 53 -9.91 2.45 7.36
CA PHE A 53 -9.02 2.13 6.25
C PHE A 53 -9.77 1.41 5.13
N VAL A 54 -9.46 1.78 3.90
CA VAL A 54 -9.99 1.21 2.67
C VAL A 54 -8.84 0.72 1.82
N MET A 55 -8.87 -0.56 1.46
CA MET A 55 -7.92 -1.20 0.57
C MET A 55 -8.53 -1.36 -0.81
N LYS A 56 -7.96 -0.66 -1.80
CA LYS A 56 -8.38 -0.73 -3.20
C LYS A 56 -7.41 -1.60 -3.97
N ARG A 57 -7.90 -2.67 -4.59
CA ARG A 57 -7.06 -3.54 -5.43
C ARG A 57 -6.58 -2.76 -6.66
N LYS A 58 -5.29 -2.82 -6.96
CA LYS A 58 -4.74 -2.27 -8.22
C LYS A 58 -4.99 -3.30 -9.34
N GLU A 59 -5.63 -2.88 -10.43
CA GLU A 59 -5.86 -3.74 -11.61
C GLU A 59 -4.58 -3.76 -12.47
N ASN A 60 -3.92 -4.93 -12.58
CA ASN A 60 -2.84 -5.35 -13.51
C ASN A 60 -1.80 -4.28 -13.92
N SER A 61 -0.50 -4.38 -13.63
CA SER A 61 0.42 -5.50 -13.77
C SER A 61 1.50 -5.33 -12.70
N VAL A 62 2.05 -6.44 -12.22
CA VAL A 62 3.32 -6.41 -11.47
C VAL A 62 4.41 -6.14 -12.49
N SER A 63 4.46 -4.90 -12.98
CA SER A 63 5.52 -4.45 -13.87
C SER A 63 6.75 -4.17 -13.04
N LYS A 64 7.92 -4.37 -13.65
CA LYS A 64 9.29 -4.07 -13.18
C LYS A 64 9.42 -2.75 -12.41
N ASP A 65 8.51 -1.80 -12.69
CA ASP A 65 8.39 -0.50 -12.04
C ASP A 65 7.95 -0.53 -10.57
N GLN A 66 7.13 -1.49 -10.11
CA GLN A 66 6.67 -1.50 -8.71
C GLN A 66 7.77 -1.90 -7.71
N LEU A 67 8.56 -2.93 -8.06
CA LEU A 67 9.70 -3.35 -7.24
C LEU A 67 10.85 -2.32 -7.26
N THR A 68 11.05 -1.63 -8.38
CA THR A 68 12.03 -0.53 -8.46
C THR A 68 11.53 0.74 -7.76
N LEU A 69 10.21 0.95 -7.63
CA LEU A 69 9.66 2.05 -6.82
C LEU A 69 9.97 1.85 -5.33
N TRP A 70 9.87 0.62 -4.82
CA TRP A 70 10.26 0.29 -3.44
C TRP A 70 11.77 0.38 -3.19
N GLN A 71 12.59 0.42 -4.25
CA GLN A 71 14.04 0.62 -4.18
C GLN A 71 14.47 2.08 -4.33
N LYS A 72 13.70 2.89 -5.08
CA LYS A 72 14.06 4.28 -5.42
C LYS A 72 14.00 5.26 -4.25
N GLU A 73 13.37 4.91 -3.12
CA GLU A 73 13.40 5.76 -1.93
C GLU A 73 14.70 5.66 -1.12
N THR A 74 15.69 4.84 -1.53
CA THR A 74 16.95 4.74 -0.76
C THR A 74 18.30 4.83 -1.50
N ASP A 75 18.40 4.88 -2.84
CA ASP A 75 19.63 5.40 -3.48
C ASP A 75 19.54 5.55 -5.02
N VAL A 76 20.45 6.35 -5.56
CA VAL A 76 20.52 6.94 -6.91
C VAL A 76 20.77 5.95 -8.07
N GLN A 77 20.00 6.15 -9.16
CA GLN A 77 20.17 5.80 -10.60
C GLN A 77 20.75 4.43 -11.04
N ALA A 78 19.96 3.73 -11.88
CA ALA A 78 20.48 2.93 -12.99
C ALA A 78 19.52 3.01 -14.21
N PRO A 79 20.03 2.97 -15.46
CA PRO A 79 19.28 3.31 -16.65
C PRO A 79 18.40 2.16 -17.16
N ALA A 80 17.28 2.55 -17.76
CA ALA A 80 16.35 1.67 -18.44
C ALA A 80 17.03 0.97 -19.63
N ARG A 81 16.82 -0.35 -19.74
CA ARG A 81 16.93 -1.09 -21.00
C ARG A 81 15.72 -1.99 -21.17
N GLU A 82 15.11 -1.83 -22.35
CA GLU A 82 14.02 -2.59 -22.91
C GLU A 82 14.44 -4.05 -23.14
N GLU A 83 13.55 -4.98 -22.81
CA GLU A 83 13.25 -6.22 -23.54
C GLU A 83 12.12 -6.93 -22.81
N ASP A 84 10.94 -6.96 -23.45
CA ASP A 84 9.73 -7.63 -23.01
C ASP A 84 9.90 -9.15 -23.10
N VAL A 85 10.41 -9.74 -22.02
CA VAL A 85 10.14 -11.12 -21.64
C VAL A 85 9.80 -11.08 -20.16
N GLU A 86 8.55 -11.39 -19.82
CA GLU A 86 8.09 -11.56 -18.43
C GLU A 86 8.88 -12.70 -17.78
N ASP A 87 10.01 -12.37 -17.15
CA ASP A 87 10.77 -13.33 -16.38
C ASP A 87 10.00 -13.61 -15.08
N PRO A 88 9.57 -14.86 -14.80
CA PRO A 88 8.83 -15.19 -13.59
C PRO A 88 9.56 -14.80 -12.29
N LEU A 89 10.90 -14.65 -12.34
CA LEU A 89 11.71 -14.15 -11.22
C LEU A 89 11.53 -12.65 -10.95
N GLN A 90 11.00 -11.87 -11.88
CA GLN A 90 10.73 -10.43 -11.68
C GLN A 90 9.70 -10.17 -10.58
N SER A 91 8.87 -11.16 -10.23
CA SER A 91 7.88 -11.05 -9.15
C SER A 91 8.36 -11.68 -7.84
N VAL A 92 9.58 -12.21 -7.79
CA VAL A 92 10.12 -12.97 -6.66
C VAL A 92 11.18 -12.17 -5.92
N PHE A 93 11.02 -12.07 -4.61
CA PHE A 93 11.91 -11.33 -3.72
C PHE A 93 12.06 -12.03 -2.38
N PHE A 94 12.95 -11.53 -1.55
CA PHE A 94 13.10 -11.95 -0.16
C PHE A 94 13.19 -10.73 0.73
N LEU A 95 12.79 -10.90 1.99
CA LEU A 95 12.88 -9.88 3.02
C LEU A 95 14.18 -10.11 3.80
N GLU A 96 15.11 -9.16 3.72
CA GLU A 96 16.39 -9.21 4.42
C GLU A 96 16.75 -7.82 4.94
N ASP A 97 17.19 -7.73 6.19
CA ASP A 97 17.51 -6.45 6.87
C ASP A 97 16.37 -5.43 6.82
N GLY A 98 15.11 -5.92 6.89
CA GLY A 98 13.94 -5.06 6.79
C GLY A 98 13.76 -4.42 5.41
N LYS A 99 14.32 -5.01 4.33
CA LYS A 99 14.15 -4.52 2.96
C LYS A 99 13.71 -5.64 2.02
N LEU A 100 12.83 -5.31 1.08
CA LEU A 100 12.47 -6.21 -0.01
C LEU A 100 13.56 -6.17 -1.08
N LYS A 101 14.26 -7.29 -1.27
CA LYS A 101 15.32 -7.42 -2.27
C LYS A 101 14.86 -8.39 -3.37
N PRO A 102 14.89 -7.99 -4.65
CA PRO A 102 14.55 -8.89 -5.75
C PRO A 102 15.57 -10.03 -5.83
N LEU A 103 15.11 -11.21 -6.20
CA LEU A 103 16.00 -12.36 -6.38
C LEU A 103 16.72 -12.28 -7.73
N SER A 104 18.06 -12.24 -7.72
CA SER A 104 18.88 -12.41 -8.93
C SER A 104 19.06 -13.90 -9.26
N LYS A 105 19.25 -14.21 -10.56
CA LYS A 105 19.48 -15.59 -11.05
C LYS A 105 20.76 -16.21 -10.50
N GLU A 106 21.75 -15.37 -10.22
CA GLU A 106 23.07 -15.74 -9.72
C GLU A 106 23.09 -15.83 -8.19
N GLN A 107 22.05 -15.30 -7.53
CA GLN A 107 21.97 -15.23 -6.09
C GLN A 107 21.43 -16.52 -5.49
N TYR A 108 22.21 -17.06 -4.55
CA TYR A 108 21.76 -18.10 -3.65
C TYR A 108 21.35 -17.44 -2.32
N THR A 109 20.15 -17.76 -1.83
CA THR A 109 19.73 -17.39 -0.49
C THR A 109 19.10 -18.58 0.22
N ARG A 110 19.23 -18.62 1.56
CA ARG A 110 18.52 -19.56 2.44
C ARG A 110 17.24 -18.96 3.03
N THR A 111 16.97 -17.68 2.77
CA THR A 111 15.78 -16.98 3.25
C THR A 111 14.55 -17.41 2.47
N ILE A 112 13.38 -17.23 3.08
CA ILE A 112 12.10 -17.49 2.43
C ILE A 112 11.95 -16.52 1.25
N LEU A 113 11.58 -17.07 0.09
CA LEU A 113 11.23 -16.29 -1.09
C LEU A 113 9.73 -16.00 -1.07
N TYR A 114 9.36 -14.85 -1.61
CA TYR A 114 7.99 -14.40 -1.74
C TYR A 114 7.72 -14.02 -3.19
N GLN A 115 6.62 -14.53 -3.73
CA GLN A 115 6.13 -14.13 -5.05
C GLN A 115 4.97 -13.15 -4.89
N LEU A 116 5.07 -11.99 -5.55
CA LEU A 116 3.97 -11.03 -5.59
C LEU A 116 2.77 -11.61 -6.33
N ALA A 117 1.60 -11.57 -5.69
CA ALA A 117 0.35 -12.02 -6.29
C ALA A 117 -0.65 -10.87 -6.47
N GLU A 118 -0.70 -9.94 -5.53
CA GLU A 118 -1.72 -8.89 -5.45
C GLU A 118 -1.13 -7.59 -4.86
N SER A 119 -1.66 -6.44 -5.26
CA SER A 119 -1.31 -5.13 -4.67
C SER A 119 -2.57 -4.33 -4.38
N PHE A 120 -2.54 -3.59 -3.28
CA PHE A 120 -3.64 -2.77 -2.77
C PHE A 120 -3.14 -1.38 -2.40
N ALA A 121 -3.80 -0.35 -2.92
CA ALA A 121 -3.66 1.02 -2.41
C ALA A 121 -4.45 1.17 -1.10
N VAL A 122 -3.88 1.90 -0.15
CA VAL A 122 -4.50 2.17 1.15
C VAL A 122 -5.01 3.61 1.20
N GLU A 123 -6.25 3.79 1.63
CA GLU A 123 -6.84 5.09 1.89
C GLU A 123 -7.43 5.15 3.31
N CYS A 124 -7.24 6.27 4.00
CA CYS A 124 -7.98 6.60 5.22
C CYS A 124 -9.28 7.37 4.88
N ARG A 125 -10.37 7.02 5.56
CA ARG A 125 -11.68 7.70 5.53
C ARG A 125 -12.12 8.05 6.94
N LEU A 126 -12.79 9.18 7.08
CA LEU A 126 -13.56 9.49 8.27
C LEU A 126 -14.98 8.96 8.10
N VAL A 127 -15.43 8.15 9.04
CA VAL A 127 -16.80 7.61 9.11
C VAL A 127 -17.45 8.02 10.41
N ARG A 128 -18.77 7.90 10.52
CA ARG A 128 -19.45 8.21 11.78
C ARG A 128 -19.23 7.07 12.79
N PRO A 129 -19.25 7.33 14.11
CA PRO A 129 -19.01 6.33 15.15
C PRO A 129 -19.97 5.13 15.11
N GLU A 130 -21.18 5.34 14.57
CA GLU A 130 -22.23 4.34 14.45
C GLU A 130 -22.01 3.39 13.26
N ASP A 131 -21.16 3.77 12.30
CA ASP A 131 -20.79 2.90 11.19
C ASP A 131 -19.79 1.82 11.66
N PRO A 132 -19.94 0.54 11.25
CA PRO A 132 -19.03 -0.52 11.67
C PRO A 132 -17.60 -0.22 11.17
N GLY A 133 -16.66 -0.15 12.11
CA GLY A 133 -15.27 0.29 11.92
C GLY A 133 -14.34 -0.70 11.22
N ASN A 134 -14.87 -1.65 10.45
CA ASN A 134 -14.07 -2.72 9.85
C ASN A 134 -13.30 -2.22 8.62
N LEU A 135 -12.11 -2.79 8.40
CA LEU A 135 -11.35 -2.66 7.16
C LEU A 135 -12.24 -2.97 5.95
N VAL A 136 -12.22 -2.09 4.94
CA VAL A 136 -13.02 -2.26 3.72
C VAL A 136 -12.11 -2.65 2.57
N PHE A 137 -12.46 -3.72 1.89
CA PHE A 137 -11.86 -4.06 0.60
C PHE A 137 -12.77 -3.55 -0.52
N GLU A 138 -12.27 -2.60 -1.30
CA GLU A 138 -12.92 -2.15 -2.52
C GLU A 138 -12.40 -2.98 -3.69
N GLY A 139 -13.30 -3.73 -4.32
CA GLY A 139 -13.00 -4.72 -5.35
C GLY A 139 -12.89 -6.14 -4.78
N LYS A 140 -11.97 -6.94 -5.34
CA LYS A 140 -11.79 -8.34 -4.91
C LYS A 140 -11.02 -8.41 -3.59
N LYS A 141 -11.55 -9.16 -2.63
CA LYS A 141 -10.82 -9.51 -1.39
C LYS A 141 -9.49 -10.23 -1.70
N PRO A 142 -8.49 -10.09 -0.84
CA PRO A 142 -7.23 -10.81 -0.99
C PRO A 142 -7.42 -12.33 -1.02
N SER A 143 -6.54 -13.01 -1.75
CA SER A 143 -6.51 -14.47 -1.79
C SER A 143 -6.14 -15.05 -0.42
N ARG A 144 -6.87 -16.08 0.05
CA ARG A 144 -6.51 -16.81 1.28
C ARG A 144 -5.16 -17.54 1.22
N LYS A 145 -4.58 -17.66 0.01
CA LYS A 145 -3.27 -18.29 -0.19
C LYS A 145 -2.10 -17.30 -0.05
N THR A 146 -2.39 -16.01 0.05
CA THR A 146 -1.38 -14.97 0.20
C THR A 146 -1.28 -14.53 1.66
N VAL A 147 -0.15 -13.92 2.01
CA VAL A 147 0.06 -13.21 3.27
C VAL A 147 0.34 -11.73 2.97
N PRO A 148 -0.03 -10.80 3.87
CA PRO A 148 0.16 -9.37 3.64
C PRO A 148 1.59 -8.93 3.97
N ILE A 149 2.17 -8.08 3.14
CA ILE A 149 3.29 -7.20 3.51
C ILE A 149 2.80 -5.75 3.40
N VAL A 150 2.88 -5.01 4.49
CA VAL A 150 2.57 -3.57 4.53
C VAL A 150 3.84 -2.81 4.18
N ILE A 151 3.76 -1.93 3.20
CA ILE A 151 4.84 -1.01 2.83
C ILE A 151 4.47 0.35 3.38
N SER A 152 5.25 0.83 4.33
CA SER A 152 5.06 2.16 4.91
C SER A 152 5.40 3.27 3.94
N ARG A 153 4.98 4.51 4.23
CA ARG A 153 5.35 5.70 3.45
C ARG A 153 6.84 6.05 3.50
N SER A 154 7.61 5.44 4.40
CA SER A 154 9.08 5.51 4.43
C SER A 154 9.74 4.38 3.63
N GLY A 155 8.95 3.54 2.96
CA GLY A 155 9.44 2.40 2.18
C GLY A 155 9.74 1.16 3.01
N GLU A 156 9.58 1.20 4.34
CA GLU A 156 9.86 0.05 5.20
C GLU A 156 8.75 -1.02 5.09
N PRO A 157 9.10 -2.25 4.69
CA PRO A 157 8.18 -3.39 4.62
C PRO A 157 8.00 -4.08 5.97
N VAL A 158 6.75 -4.42 6.30
CA VAL A 158 6.39 -5.23 7.47
C VAL A 158 5.57 -6.42 7.02
N LEU A 159 6.13 -7.63 7.14
CA LEU A 159 5.42 -8.87 6.89
C LEU A 159 4.47 -9.17 8.06
N LEU A 160 3.20 -9.40 7.73
CA LEU A 160 2.17 -9.79 8.69
C LEU A 160 1.93 -11.30 8.64
N GLU A 161 1.41 -11.83 9.74
CA GLU A 161 1.08 -13.26 9.86
C GLU A 161 -0.06 -13.65 8.92
N SER A 162 -1.11 -12.83 8.84
CA SER A 162 -2.29 -13.13 8.04
C SER A 162 -3.11 -11.88 7.69
N TRP A 163 -4.02 -12.02 6.72
CA TRP A 163 -5.03 -11.00 6.42
C TRP A 163 -6.01 -10.79 7.57
N GLU A 164 -6.32 -11.83 8.35
CA GLU A 164 -7.22 -11.75 9.50
C GLU A 164 -6.62 -10.90 10.63
N SER A 165 -5.30 -10.99 10.84
CA SER A 165 -4.57 -10.13 11.76
C SER A 165 -4.71 -8.65 11.36
N LEU A 166 -4.63 -8.34 10.06
CA LEU A 166 -4.81 -6.99 9.54
C LEU A 166 -6.26 -6.49 9.61
N GLU A 167 -7.24 -7.37 9.41
CA GLU A 167 -8.66 -7.05 9.58
C GLU A 167 -9.01 -6.77 11.05
N THR A 168 -8.34 -7.45 11.98
CA THR A 168 -8.52 -7.31 13.44
C THR A 168 -7.82 -6.06 13.99
N ASP A 169 -6.65 -5.70 13.43
CA ASP A 169 -5.93 -4.48 13.78
C ASP A 169 -5.62 -3.59 12.53
N PRO A 170 -6.63 -2.84 12.04
CA PRO A 170 -6.43 -1.96 10.89
C PRO A 170 -5.47 -0.79 11.14
N GLN A 171 -5.11 -0.49 12.39
CA GLN A 171 -4.22 0.63 12.74
C GLN A 171 -2.81 0.46 12.17
N LEU A 172 -2.43 -0.77 11.83
CA LEU A 172 -1.21 -1.09 11.08
C LEU A 172 -1.16 -0.39 9.70
N LEU A 173 -2.29 0.09 9.19
CA LEU A 173 -2.40 0.81 7.92
C LEU A 173 -2.24 2.34 8.05
N SER A 174 -2.13 2.87 9.25
CA SER A 174 -2.03 4.32 9.52
C SER A 174 -0.93 5.01 8.71
N ASN A 175 0.24 4.37 8.62
CA ASN A 175 1.38 4.84 7.83
C ASN A 175 1.63 4.02 6.56
N ALA A 176 0.67 3.20 6.13
CA ALA A 176 0.84 2.41 4.91
C ALA A 176 0.74 3.29 3.66
N ALA A 177 1.68 3.12 2.74
CA ALA A 177 1.57 3.58 1.36
C ALA A 177 0.88 2.52 0.49
N GLU A 178 1.19 1.25 0.74
CA GLU A 178 0.72 0.12 -0.06
C GLU A 178 0.67 -1.14 0.81
N VAL A 179 -0.20 -2.07 0.44
CA VAL A 179 -0.16 -3.44 0.98
C VAL A 179 -0.09 -4.40 -0.19
N ILE A 180 0.83 -5.35 -0.12
CA ILE A 180 0.98 -6.38 -1.13
C ILE A 180 0.62 -7.76 -0.57
N GLY A 181 -0.04 -8.56 -1.40
CA GLY A 181 -0.32 -9.96 -1.12
C GLY A 181 0.73 -10.83 -1.78
N VAL A 182 1.43 -11.63 -0.98
CA VAL A 182 2.54 -12.48 -1.46
C VAL A 182 2.29 -13.95 -1.16
N THR A 183 2.82 -14.83 -2.01
CA THR A 183 2.84 -16.28 -1.76
C THR A 183 4.26 -16.71 -1.39
N PRO A 184 4.48 -17.39 -0.25
CA PRO A 184 5.80 -17.94 0.07
C PRO A 184 6.16 -19.06 -0.91
N VAL A 185 7.36 -18.98 -1.48
CA VAL A 185 7.87 -19.94 -2.47
C VAL A 185 8.91 -20.83 -1.80
N LYS A 186 8.72 -22.15 -1.92
CA LYS A 186 9.72 -23.14 -1.51
C LYS A 186 10.82 -23.22 -2.56
N GLN A 187 12.07 -23.03 -2.15
CA GLN A 187 13.21 -23.31 -3.01
C GLN A 187 13.43 -24.81 -3.14
N VAL A 188 13.68 -25.28 -4.36
CA VAL A 188 14.07 -26.67 -4.64
C VAL A 188 15.41 -26.63 -5.39
N PHE A 189 16.40 -27.34 -4.85
CA PHE A 189 17.72 -27.43 -5.48
C PHE A 189 17.77 -28.65 -6.40
N VAL A 190 18.11 -28.44 -7.68
CA VAL A 190 18.27 -29.51 -8.66
C VAL A 190 19.74 -29.68 -8.98
N LEU A 191 20.31 -30.83 -8.61
CA LEU A 191 21.68 -31.20 -8.98
C LEU A 191 21.68 -31.71 -10.42
N ARG A 192 22.52 -31.12 -11.28
CA ARG A 192 22.78 -31.63 -12.63
C ARG A 192 24.20 -32.17 -12.72
N ARG A 193 24.37 -33.33 -13.37
CA ARG A 193 25.68 -33.91 -13.64
C ARG A 193 26.43 -32.96 -14.57
N LYS A 194 27.66 -32.60 -14.19
CA LYS A 194 28.56 -31.84 -15.07
C LYS A 194 28.91 -32.74 -16.25
N ASN A 195 28.43 -32.41 -17.44
CA ASN A 195 28.94 -33.05 -18.66
C ASN A 195 30.36 -32.52 -18.84
N GLY A 196 31.32 -33.44 -18.72
CA GLY A 196 32.73 -33.18 -19.00
C GLY A 196 32.99 -33.07 -20.49
#